data_AF-A0A8B6Y5N0-F1
#
_entry.id   AF-A0A8B6Y5N0-F1
#
_cell.length_a   1.000
_cell.length_b   1.000
_cell.length_c   1.000
_cell.angle_alpha   90.00
_cell.angle_beta   90.00
_cell.angle_gamma   90.00
#
_symmetry.space_group_name_H-M   'P 1'
#
loop_
_entity.id
_entity.type
_entity.pdbx_description
1 polymer ?
#
loop_
_entity_poly.entity_id
_entity_poly.type
_entity_poly.pdbx_seq_one_letter_code
_entity_poly.pdbx_strand_id
1 'polypeptide(L)'
;MKPTLKQAVELGALAVQSEIGDFDATVHCGNYVSEFRLVPNQSNELEKAVEKKHRLLCGMNPSQCEINYLTIANKLEYYGMDKHAVK
;
A
#
# COMPACT_ATOMS: atom_id res chain seq x y z
N MET A 1 7.37 -6.35 14.38
CA MET A 1 6.07 -6.83 13.89
C MET A 1 6.07 -6.72 12.37
N LYS A 2 5.64 -7.76 11.64
CA LYS A 2 5.42 -7.64 10.19
C LYS A 2 4.27 -6.64 9.96
N PRO A 3 4.29 -5.82 8.89
CA PRO A 3 3.14 -4.99 8.53
C PRO A 3 1.88 -5.87 8.53
N THR A 4 0.82 -5.41 9.20
CA THR A 4 -0.45 -6.12 9.15
C THR A 4 -1.00 -6.05 7.72
N LEU A 5 -1.79 -7.06 7.32
CA LEU A 5 -2.37 -7.12 5.98
C LEU A 5 -3.07 -5.81 5.61
N LYS A 6 -3.76 -5.16 6.57
CA LYS A 6 -4.41 -3.86 6.37
C LYS A 6 -3.44 -2.73 6.02
N GLN A 7 -2.32 -2.60 6.73
CA GLN A 7 -1.34 -1.54 6.47
C GLN A 7 -0.66 -1.72 5.12
N ALA A 8 -0.34 -2.98 4.78
CA ALA A 8 0.20 -3.32 3.46
C ALA A 8 -0.80 -2.99 2.33
N VAL A 9 -2.08 -3.26 2.55
CA VAL A 9 -3.16 -2.90 1.60
C VAL A 9 -3.25 -1.38 1.41
N GLU A 10 -3.24 -0.61 2.50
CA GLU A 10 -3.36 0.85 2.42
C GLU A 10 -2.14 1.47 1.73
N LEU A 11 -0.93 1.10 2.16
CA LEU A 11 0.30 1.57 1.53
C LEU A 11 0.34 1.22 0.04
N GLY A 12 -0.03 -0.02 -0.30
CA GLY A 12 -0.01 -0.47 -1.67
C GLY A 12 -1.01 0.25 -2.55
N ALA A 13 -2.23 0.48 -2.07
CA ALA A 13 -3.23 1.24 -2.81
C ALA A 13 -2.84 2.71 -3.00
N LEU A 14 -2.22 3.33 -1.99
CA LEU A 14 -1.73 4.70 -2.07
C LEU A 14 -0.53 4.83 -3.02
N ALA A 15 0.39 3.87 -3.00
CA ALA A 15 1.52 3.81 -3.92
C ALA A 15 1.05 3.65 -5.37
N VAL A 16 0.13 2.71 -5.61
CA VAL A 16 -0.49 2.48 -6.91
C VAL A 16 -1.20 3.74 -7.40
N GLN A 17 -2.07 4.36 -6.58
CA GLN A 17 -2.77 5.60 -6.92
C GLN A 17 -1.79 6.74 -7.24
N SER A 18 -0.67 6.83 -6.50
CA SER A 18 0.35 7.87 -6.75
C SER A 18 1.15 7.63 -8.03
N GLU A 19 1.33 6.37 -8.44
CA GLU A 19 2.09 5.99 -9.64
C GLU A 19 1.25 6.04 -10.91
N ILE A 20 0.04 5.45 -10.89
CA ILE A 20 -0.81 5.31 -12.08
C ILE A 20 -2.01 6.26 -12.10
N GLY A 21 -2.27 6.97 -11.00
CA GLY A 21 -3.39 7.88 -10.87
C GLY A 21 -4.69 7.13 -10.59
N ASP A 22 -5.80 7.64 -11.13
CA ASP A 22 -7.13 7.11 -10.87
C ASP A 22 -7.35 5.72 -11.47
N PHE A 23 -8.16 4.92 -10.76
CA PHE A 23 -8.58 3.62 -11.24
C PHE A 23 -9.38 3.74 -12.55
N ASP A 24 -8.74 3.38 -13.65
CA ASP A 24 -9.37 3.14 -14.95
C ASP A 24 -9.77 1.67 -15.13
N ALA A 25 -11.07 1.38 -15.32
CA ALA A 25 -11.58 0.01 -15.50
C ALA A 25 -11.17 -0.63 -16.85
N THR A 26 -10.72 0.16 -17.82
CA THR A 26 -10.27 -0.32 -19.14
C THR A 26 -8.80 -0.75 -19.13
N VAL A 27 -7.98 -0.12 -18.29
CA VAL A 27 -6.54 -0.39 -18.16
C VAL A 27 -6.25 -1.28 -16.94
N HIS A 28 -6.91 -1.03 -15.81
CA HIS A 28 -6.71 -1.74 -14.55
C HIS A 28 -7.67 -2.93 -14.41
N CYS A 29 -7.79 -3.72 -15.47
CA CYS A 29 -8.62 -4.90 -15.50
C CYS A 29 -7.74 -6.14 -15.24
N GLY A 30 -7.93 -6.81 -14.09
CA GLY A 30 -7.21 -8.02 -13.71
C GLY A 30 -6.14 -7.81 -12.63
N ASN A 31 -5.08 -8.62 -12.64
CA ASN A 31 -4.03 -8.66 -11.61
C ASN A 31 -2.95 -7.57 -11.78
N TYR A 32 -3.32 -6.35 -12.16
CA TYR A 32 -2.33 -5.26 -12.35
C TYR A 32 -1.55 -4.96 -11.06
N VAL A 33 -2.18 -5.16 -9.90
CA VAL A 33 -1.52 -5.06 -8.57
C VAL A 33 -0.37 -6.07 -8.42
N SER A 34 -0.42 -7.22 -9.11
CA SER A 34 0.67 -8.21 -9.11
C SER A 34 1.95 -7.70 -9.75
N GLU A 35 1.87 -6.68 -10.61
CA GLU A 35 3.05 -6.05 -11.21
C GLU A 35 3.78 -5.13 -10.21
N PHE A 36 3.06 -4.64 -9.19
CA PHE A 36 3.63 -3.81 -8.14
C PHE A 36 4.14 -4.69 -7.00
N ARG A 37 5.43 -4.56 -6.66
CA ARG A 37 6.03 -5.29 -5.53
C ARG A 37 5.73 -4.57 -4.21
N LEU A 38 4.50 -4.74 -3.72
CA LEU A 38 4.01 -4.01 -2.54
C LEU A 38 4.55 -4.56 -1.21
N VAL A 39 4.65 -5.88 -1.10
CA VAL A 39 5.19 -6.57 0.08
C VAL A 39 5.96 -7.82 -0.30
N PRO A 40 6.95 -8.24 0.51
CA PRO A 40 7.71 -9.46 0.26
C PRO A 40 6.88 -10.75 0.33
N ASN A 41 5.72 -10.75 0.98
CA ASN A 41 4.77 -11.89 1.01
C ASN A 41 3.43 -11.47 0.41
N GLN A 42 3.42 -11.18 -0.88
CA GLN A 42 2.21 -10.78 -1.60
C GLN A 42 1.27 -11.99 -1.72
N SER A 43 0.04 -11.83 -1.24
CA SER A 43 -1.01 -12.84 -1.31
C SER A 43 -2.17 -12.35 -2.16
N ASN A 44 -2.91 -13.27 -2.76
CA ASN A 44 -4.06 -12.92 -3.61
C ASN A 44 -5.14 -12.14 -2.84
N GLU A 45 -5.27 -12.37 -1.53
CA GLU A 45 -6.15 -11.59 -0.66
C GLU A 45 -5.68 -10.13 -0.52
N LEU A 46 -4.37 -9.90 -0.38
CA LEU A 46 -3.78 -8.57 -0.36
C LEU A 46 -4.06 -7.84 -1.67
N GLU A 47 -3.83 -8.51 -2.80
CA GLU A 47 -3.99 -7.93 -4.14
C GLU A 47 -5.44 -7.47 -4.39
N LYS A 48 -6.41 -8.33 -4.07
CA LYS A 48 -7.83 -7.98 -4.15
C LYS A 48 -8.21 -6.83 -3.23
N ALA A 49 -7.64 -6.79 -2.02
CA ALA A 49 -7.91 -5.73 -1.06
C ALA A 49 -7.29 -4.40 -1.51
N VAL A 50 -6.09 -4.42 -2.09
CA VAL A 50 -5.42 -3.24 -2.68
C VAL A 50 -6.24 -2.71 -3.84
N GLU A 51 -6.66 -3.56 -4.78
CA GLU A 51 -7.50 -3.15 -5.91
C GLU A 51 -8.81 -2.50 -5.40
N LYS A 52 -9.49 -3.14 -4.46
CA LYS A 52 -10.71 -2.60 -3.86
C LYS A 52 -10.47 -1.24 -3.21
N LYS A 53 -9.32 -1.07 -2.54
CA LYS A 53 -8.95 0.21 -1.91
C LYS A 53 -8.58 1.26 -2.95
N HIS A 54 -7.88 0.91 -4.02
CA HIS A 54 -7.52 1.79 -5.13
C HIS A 54 -8.78 2.40 -5.77
N ARG A 55 -9.81 1.59 -6.03
CA ARG A 55 -11.11 2.08 -6.51
C ARG A 55 -11.77 3.11 -5.58
N LEU A 56 -11.54 3.01 -4.27
CA LEU A 56 -12.04 3.97 -3.27
C LEU A 56 -11.18 5.23 -3.17
N LEU A 57 -9.94 5.18 -3.68
CA LEU A 57 -9.02 6.32 -3.74
C LEU A 57 -9.18 7.11 -5.05
N CYS A 58 -9.99 6.65 -6.00
CA CYS A 58 -10.32 7.39 -7.21
C CYS A 58 -10.82 8.80 -6.88
N GLY A 59 -10.22 9.82 -7.51
CA GLY A 59 -10.43 11.24 -7.24
C GLY A 59 -9.58 11.81 -6.11
N MET A 60 -8.72 11.00 -5.47
CA MET A 60 -7.77 11.47 -4.46
C MET A 60 -6.54 12.06 -5.15
N ASN A 61 -6.16 13.26 -4.74
CA ASN A 61 -4.97 13.93 -5.28
C ASN A 61 -3.68 13.23 -4.80
N PRO A 62 -2.63 13.16 -5.63
CA PRO A 62 -1.36 12.52 -5.27
C PRO A 62 -0.76 13.04 -3.95
N SER A 63 -0.91 14.34 -3.67
CA SER A 63 -0.44 14.93 -2.41
C SER A 63 -1.12 14.33 -1.17
N GLN A 64 -2.41 13.98 -1.26
CA GLN A 64 -3.11 13.30 -0.17
C GLN A 64 -2.67 11.84 -0.06
N CYS A 65 -2.41 11.19 -1.20
CA CYS A 65 -1.87 9.84 -1.21
C CYS A 65 -0.51 9.77 -0.49
N GLU A 66 0.37 10.71 -0.80
CA GLU A 66 1.71 10.79 -0.21
C GLU A 66 1.67 11.07 1.30
N ILE A 67 0.83 12.01 1.76
CA ILE A 67 0.66 12.29 3.20
C ILE A 67 0.15 11.04 3.95
N ASN A 68 -0.85 10.36 3.40
CA ASN A 68 -1.39 9.14 4.00
C ASN A 68 -0.36 8.00 4.00
N TYR A 69 0.39 7.87 2.90
CA TYR A 69 1.45 6.88 2.77
C TYR A 69 2.51 7.10 3.84
N LEU A 70 3.02 8.33 3.97
CA LEU A 70 4.00 8.71 4.99
C LEU A 70 3.46 8.51 6.40
N THR A 71 2.18 8.81 6.65
CA THR A 71 1.57 8.61 7.97
C THR A 71 1.53 7.13 8.37
N ILE A 72 1.22 6.24 7.42
CA ILE A 72 1.16 4.79 7.67
C ILE A 72 2.56 4.19 7.71
N ALA A 73 3.46 4.64 6.84
CA ALA A 73 4.87 4.25 6.82
C ALA A 73 5.57 4.65 8.13
N ASN A 74 5.37 5.88 8.60
CA ASN A 74 5.89 6.35 9.89
C ASN A 74 5.40 5.48 11.05
N LYS A 75 4.13 5.06 11.04
CA LYS A 75 3.59 4.11 12.03
C LYS A 75 4.22 2.71 11.95
N LEU A 76 4.70 2.30 10.77
CA LEU A 76 5.42 1.04 10.57
C LEU A 76 6.90 1.15 10.97
N GLU A 77 7.50 2.34 10.82
CA GLU A 77 8.90 2.62 11.18
C GLU A 77 9.16 2.60 12.70
N TYR A 78 8.13 2.64 13.55
CA TYR A 78 8.28 2.55 15.01
C TYR A 78 8.26 1.13 15.62
N TYR A 79 8.49 0.07 14.84
CA TYR A 79 8.75 -1.26 15.44
C TYR A 79 10.04 -1.93 14.94
N GLY A 80 11.08 -1.13 14.71
CA GLY A 80 12.41 -1.59 14.30
C GLY A 80 13.60 -1.03 15.08
N MET A 81 13.38 -0.08 15.99
CA MET A 81 14.46 0.52 16.81
C MET A 81 14.29 0.16 18.30
N ASP A 82 14.18 -1.12 18.59
CA ASP A 82 14.98 -1.68 19.69
C ASP A 82 15.57 -3.02 19.21
N LYS A 83 16.79 -2.94 18.72
CA LYS A 83 17.75 -4.03 18.82
C LYS A 83 18.94 -3.52 19.63
N HIS A 84 18.72 -3.17 20.88
CA HIS A 84 19.82 -3.10 21.86
C HIS A 84 19.59 -4.13 22.96
N ALA A 85 19.49 -5.40 22.57
CA ALA A 85 19.94 -6.47 23.43
C ALA A 85 21.47 -6.58 23.31
N VAL A 86 22.21 -5.73 24.02
CA VAL A 86 23.60 -6.05 24.38
C VAL A 86 23.80 -5.71 25.85
N LYS A 87 24.25 -6.74 26.56
CA LYS A 87 24.52 -6.88 27.98
C LYS A 87 25.77 -6.12 28.41
#